data_AF-A0A2S3YN56-F1
#
_entry.id   AF-A0A2S3YN56-F1
#
_cell.length_a   1.000
_cell.length_b   1.000
_cell.length_c   1.000
_cell.angle_alpha   90.00
_cell.angle_beta   90.00
_cell.angle_gamma   90.00
#
_symmetry.space_group_name_H-M   'P 1'
#
loop_
_entity.id
_entity.type
_entity.pdbx_description
1 polymer ?
#
loop_
_entity_poly.entity_id
_entity_poly.type
_entity_poly.pdbx_seq_one_letter_code
_entity_poly.pdbx_strand_id
1 'polypeptide(L)'
;MEDGFLDAHRNIAASWEGMRHANIVKTGEGRFCIIVEWESMEALAASRPQMIATLDSFRESLEDLGGGLGVTDPVAGPVVLSLK
;
A
#
# COMPACT_ATOMS: atom_id res chain seq x y z
N MET A 1 -10.06 -7.79 -10.98
CA MET A 1 -8.69 -7.68 -10.43
C MET A 1 -8.37 -6.23 -10.13
N GLU A 2 -8.36 -5.35 -11.14
CA GLU A 2 -8.18 -3.90 -10.98
C GLU A 2 -9.22 -3.26 -10.06
N ASP A 3 -10.52 -3.52 -10.28
CA ASP A 3 -11.58 -2.99 -9.42
C ASP A 3 -11.46 -3.45 -7.97
N GLY A 4 -11.13 -4.73 -7.74
CA GLY A 4 -10.94 -5.29 -6.41
C GLY A 4 -9.79 -4.64 -5.64
N PHE A 5 -8.66 -4.39 -6.32
CA PHE A 5 -7.54 -3.64 -5.74
C PHE A 5 -7.96 -2.21 -5.37
N LEU A 6 -8.60 -1.47 -6.28
CA LEU A 6 -9.00 -0.09 -6.02
C LEU A 6 -10.08 0.01 -4.95
N ASP A 7 -11.03 -0.93 -4.92
CA ASP A 7 -12.09 -0.96 -3.91
C ASP A 7 -11.57 -1.31 -2.53
N ALA A 8 -10.61 -2.24 -2.42
CA ALA A 8 -9.94 -2.54 -1.15
C ALA A 8 -9.21 -1.31 -0.57
N HIS A 9 -8.72 -0.42 -1.44
CA HIS A 9 -7.98 0.77 -1.02
C HIS A 9 -8.82 2.05 -0.92
N ARG A 10 -10.09 2.03 -1.35
CA ARG A 10 -10.92 3.24 -1.48
C ARG A 10 -11.06 4.03 -0.17
N ASN A 11 -11.03 3.35 0.96
CA ASN A 11 -11.27 3.93 2.29
C ASN A 11 -10.03 3.93 3.20
N ILE A 12 -8.83 3.69 2.68
CA ILE A 12 -7.62 3.56 3.51
C ILE A 12 -7.30 4.81 4.32
N ALA A 13 -7.68 5.99 3.81
CA ALA A 13 -7.49 7.25 4.54
C ALA A 13 -8.26 7.31 5.86
N ALA A 14 -9.35 6.56 5.98
CA ALA A 14 -10.13 6.46 7.21
C ALA A 14 -9.65 5.34 8.13
N SER A 15 -8.92 4.33 7.62
CA SER A 15 -8.53 3.13 8.37
C SER A 15 -7.05 3.07 8.74
N TRP A 16 -6.17 3.76 8.02
CA TRP A 16 -4.73 3.78 8.28
C TRP A 16 -4.37 5.08 9.01
N GLU A 17 -4.33 5.01 10.34
CA GLU A 17 -4.10 6.17 11.21
C GLU A 17 -2.72 6.83 10.98
N GLY A 18 -2.67 8.15 11.11
CA GLY A 18 -1.43 8.93 10.92
C GLY A 18 -0.97 9.06 9.46
N MET A 19 -1.75 8.57 8.50
CA MET A 19 -1.51 8.75 7.07
C MET A 19 -1.70 10.23 6.70
N ARG A 20 -0.70 10.79 6.00
CA ARG A 20 -0.72 12.17 5.49
C ARG A 20 -1.20 12.24 4.06
N HIS A 21 -0.79 11.27 3.26
CA HIS A 21 -0.99 11.28 1.82
C HIS A 21 -0.83 9.86 1.26
N ALA A 22 -1.62 9.52 0.24
CA ALA A 22 -1.51 8.27 -0.49
C ALA A 22 -1.78 8.51 -1.97
N ASN A 23 -0.95 7.91 -2.83
CA ASN A 23 -1.17 7.82 -4.26
C ASN A 23 -1.12 6.38 -4.72
N ILE A 24 -2.08 6.00 -5.57
CA ILE A 24 -2.08 4.74 -6.29
C ILE A 24 -1.71 5.03 -7.74
N VAL A 25 -0.64 4.40 -8.21
CA VAL A 25 -0.09 4.57 -9.54
C VAL A 25 -0.23 3.27 -10.31
N LYS A 26 -0.93 3.31 -11.45
CA LYS A 26 -0.93 2.19 -12.39
C LYS A 26 0.40 2.15 -13.12
N THR A 27 1.13 1.04 -12.99
CA THR A 27 2.48 0.86 -13.57
C THR A 27 2.49 -0.08 -14.77
N GLY A 28 1.34 -0.66 -15.10
CA GLY A 28 1.13 -1.54 -16.25
C GLY A 28 -0.26 -2.15 -16.22
N GLU A 29 -0.52 -3.07 -17.15
CA GLU A 29 -1.73 -3.88 -17.11
C GLU A 29 -1.69 -4.80 -15.87
N GLY A 30 -2.72 -4.72 -15.02
CA GLY A 30 -2.79 -5.50 -13.78
C GLY A 30 -1.76 -5.13 -12.71
N ARG A 31 -1.00 -4.05 -12.87
CA ARG A 31 0.09 -3.67 -11.95
C ARG A 31 -0.11 -2.28 -11.35
N PHE A 32 0.04 -2.20 -10.03
CA PHE A 32 -0.12 -0.98 -9.26
C PHE A 32 1.04 -0.81 -8.27
N CYS A 33 1.40 0.44 -8.02
CA CYS A 33 2.25 0.85 -6.92
C CYS A 33 1.45 1.81 -6.04
N ILE A 34 1.40 1.53 -4.75
CA ILE A 34 0.85 2.47 -3.77
C ILE A 34 2.00 3.13 -3.01
N ILE A 35 2.01 4.46 -2.99
CA ILE A 35 2.98 5.28 -2.26
C ILE A 35 2.20 6.00 -1.17
N VAL A 36 2.59 5.80 0.08
CA VAL A 36 1.88 6.36 1.22
C VAL A 36 2.88 6.99 2.19
N GLU A 37 2.54 8.16 2.68
CA GLU A 37 3.31 8.92 3.66
C GLU A 37 2.58 8.96 4.99
N TRP A 38 3.33 8.74 6.07
CA TRP A 38 2.86 8.89 7.44
C TRP A 38 3.59 10.04 8.14
N GLU A 39 3.01 10.52 9.24
CA GLU A 39 3.62 11.55 10.09
C GLU A 39 4.92 11.13 10.79
N SER A 40 5.13 9.83 10.97
CA SER A 40 6.32 9.27 11.61
C SER A 40 6.50 7.79 11.23
N MET A 41 7.71 7.26 11.48
CA MET A 41 7.97 5.83 11.30
C MET A 41 7.19 4.98 12.32
N GLU A 42 6.92 5.54 13.49
CA GLU A 42 6.10 4.95 14.54
C GLU A 42 4.63 4.83 14.10
N ALA A 43 4.05 5.87 13.51
CA ALA A 43 2.69 5.85 12.96
C ALA A 43 2.54 4.85 11.80
N LEU A 44 3.55 4.79 10.91
CA LEU A 44 3.63 3.75 9.88
C LEU A 44 3.64 2.35 10.51
N ALA A 45 4.51 2.12 11.50
CA ALA A 45 4.64 0.82 12.15
C ALA A 45 3.33 0.40 12.85
N ALA A 46 2.65 1.35 13.50
CA ALA A 46 1.35 1.14 14.14
C ALA A 46 0.23 0.84 13.13
N SER A 47 0.35 1.31 11.88
CA SER A 47 -0.61 1.05 10.79
C SER A 47 -0.44 -0.31 10.10
N ARG A 48 0.63 -1.06 10.40
CA ARG A 48 0.92 -2.36 9.74
C ARG A 48 -0.21 -3.39 9.86
N PRO A 49 -0.85 -3.58 11.03
CA PRO A 49 -1.97 -4.51 11.14
C PRO A 49 -3.12 -4.18 10.18
N GLN A 50 -3.44 -2.90 10.01
CA GLN A 50 -4.50 -2.42 9.12
C GLN A 50 -4.10 -2.60 7.65
N MET A 51 -2.83 -2.35 7.29
CA MET A 51 -2.32 -2.62 5.94
C MET A 51 -2.39 -4.11 5.60
N ILE A 52 -2.03 -4.99 6.54
CA ILE A 52 -2.14 -6.44 6.37
C ILE A 52 -3.61 -6.85 6.21
N ALA A 53 -4.51 -6.33 7.03
CA ALA A 53 -5.94 -6.61 6.92
C ALA A 53 -6.53 -6.15 5.58
N THR A 54 -6.13 -4.98 5.08
CA THR A 54 -6.50 -4.53 3.73
C THR A 54 -5.97 -5.50 2.68
N LEU A 55 -4.70 -5.88 2.75
CA LEU A 55 -4.09 -6.84 1.81
C LEU A 55 -4.81 -8.19 1.82
N ASP A 56 -5.09 -8.74 3.00
CA ASP A 56 -5.76 -10.03 3.16
C ASP A 56 -7.19 -10.03 2.59
N SER A 57 -7.84 -8.86 2.48
CA SER A 57 -9.19 -8.76 1.91
C SER A 57 -9.27 -9.03 0.40
N PHE A 58 -8.15 -8.89 -0.32
CA PHE A 58 -8.10 -9.12 -1.78
C PHE A 58 -6.88 -9.93 -2.22
N ARG A 59 -6.08 -10.46 -1.29
CA ARG A 59 -4.81 -11.17 -1.54
C ARG A 59 -4.94 -12.27 -2.58
N GLU A 60 -6.05 -13.02 -2.54
CA GLU A 60 -6.32 -14.13 -3.47
C GLU A 60 -6.48 -13.67 -4.92
N SER A 61 -6.72 -12.38 -5.17
CA SER A 61 -6.82 -11.81 -6.51
C SER A 61 -5.48 -11.34 -7.09
N LEU A 62 -4.39 -11.43 -6.32
CA LEU A 62 -3.07 -10.98 -6.75
C LEU A 62 -2.24 -12.12 -7.36
N GLU A 63 -1.43 -11.75 -8.35
CA GLU A 63 -0.45 -12.65 -8.96
C GLU A 63 0.85 -12.68 -8.13
N ASP A 64 1.52 -13.83 -8.12
CA ASP A 64 2.86 -13.95 -7.53
C ASP A 64 3.89 -13.18 -8.39
N LEU A 65 4.72 -12.38 -7.73
CA LEU A 65 5.75 -11.56 -8.37
C LEU A 65 6.99 -12.37 -8.78
N GLY A 66 7.07 -13.64 -8.42
CA GLY A 66 8.21 -14.51 -8.66
C GLY A 66 9.39 -14.24 -7.71
N GLY A 67 10.45 -15.04 -7.85
CA GLY A 67 11.71 -14.81 -7.14
C GLY A 67 11.63 -14.89 -5.60
N GLY A 68 10.53 -15.43 -5.04
CA GLY A 68 10.29 -15.49 -3.60
C GLY A 68 9.69 -14.21 -2.99
N LEU A 69 9.28 -13.24 -3.80
CA LEU A 69 8.66 -11.98 -3.34
C LEU A 69 7.20 -12.16 -2.89
N GLY A 70 6.54 -13.25 -3.28
CA GLY A 70 5.11 -13.44 -3.02
C GLY A 70 4.27 -12.46 -3.85
N VAL A 71 3.17 -11.97 -3.29
CA VAL A 71 2.19 -11.14 -4.03
C VAL A 71 2.41 -9.61 -3.90
N THR A 72 3.35 -9.18 -3.05
CA THR A 72 3.65 -7.76 -2.79
C THR A 72 5.11 -7.59 -2.39
N ASP A 73 5.74 -6.47 -2.77
CA ASP A 73 7.11 -6.11 -2.39
C ASP A 73 7.15 -4.77 -1.62
N PRO A 74 6.74 -4.73 -0.34
CA PRO A 74 6.66 -3.49 0.42
C PRO A 74 8.02 -3.04 0.95
N VAL A 75 8.33 -1.75 0.76
CA VAL A 75 9.51 -1.08 1.34
C VAL A 75 9.10 0.19 2.07
N ALA A 76 9.86 0.58 3.09
CA ALA A 76 9.60 1.80 3.85
C ALA A 76 10.89 2.44 4.38
N GLY A 77 10.87 3.77 4.55
CA GLY A 77 11.97 4.56 5.09
C GLY A 77 11.59 6.04 5.27
N PRO A 78 12.48 6.84 5.88
CA PRO A 78 12.23 8.26 6.08
C PRO A 78 12.30 9.03 4.76
N VAL A 79 11.44 10.05 4.60
CA VAL A 79 11.55 11.03 3.52
C VAL A 79 12.80 11.88 3.77
N VAL A 80 13.79 11.78 2.88
CA VAL A 80 15.05 12.55 2.96
C VAL A 80 15.02 13.85 2.15
N LEU A 81 14.10 13.96 1.20
CA LEU A 81 13.88 15.14 0.37
C LEU A 81 12.44 15.15 -0.14
N SER A 82 11.72 16.25 0.07
CA SER A 82 10.39 16.48 -0.49
C SER A 82 10.49 17.57 -1.57
N LEU A 83 9.96 17.28 -2.75
CA LEU A 83 9.94 18.16 -3.91
C LEU A 83 8.48 18.43 -4.30
N LYS A 84 8.26 19.52 -5.05
CA LYS A 84 6.94 20.12 -5.32
C LYS A 84 5.90 19.15 -5.89
#